data_AF-A0A7Y4K0G7-F1
#
_entry.id   AF-A0A7Y4K0G7-F1
#
_cell.length_a   1.000
_cell.length_b   1.000
_cell.length_c   1.000
_cell.angle_alpha   90.00
_cell.angle_beta   90.00
_cell.angle_gamma   90.00
#
_symmetry.space_group_name_H-M   'P 1'
#
loop_
_entity.id
_entity.type
_entity.pdbx_description
1 polymer ?
#
loop_
_entity_poly.entity_id
_entity_poly.type
_entity_poly.pdbx_seq_one_letter_code
_entity_poly.pdbx_strand_id
1 'polypeptide(L)'
;MFNRKREDGLRMRPNDVFDIMLDRRQPGRGWDMGVYADGPVTGEILKSSAEGLPDGTRISGYLWTSGDVVAGRYTEAHLPDGRTLPVCFELGDSVTQGFFPKLRGSKPGAAVMNRSVPGIAVHRWH
;
A
#
# COMPACT_ATOMS: atom_id res chain seq x y z
N MET A 1 12.63 -5.70 10.16
CA MET A 1 11.87 -5.83 8.90
C MET A 1 12.76 -6.09 7.68
N PHE A 2 13.91 -5.42 7.50
CA PHE A 2 14.74 -5.59 6.29
C PHE A 2 16.04 -6.42 6.43
N ASN A 3 16.53 -6.74 7.64
CA ASN A 3 17.52 -7.82 7.80
C ASN A 3 17.79 -8.19 9.26
N ARG A 4 17.59 -9.46 9.62
CA ARG A 4 18.37 -10.14 10.66
C ARG A 4 18.27 -11.65 10.43
N LYS A 5 19.09 -12.16 9.51
CA LYS A 5 19.35 -13.59 9.29
C LYS A 5 18.12 -14.52 9.08
N ARG A 6 17.82 -14.76 7.81
CA ARG A 6 17.35 -16.03 7.20
C ARG A 6 16.10 -16.80 7.70
N GLU A 7 15.38 -16.41 8.74
CA GLU A 7 14.19 -17.17 9.17
C GLU A 7 12.91 -16.32 9.03
N ASP A 8 12.21 -16.52 7.90
CA ASP A 8 10.77 -16.21 7.71
C ASP A 8 10.31 -14.77 7.41
N GLY A 9 11.21 -13.80 7.17
CA GLY A 9 10.83 -12.44 6.70
C GLY A 9 10.57 -12.32 5.19
N LEU A 10 9.96 -11.21 4.73
CA LEU A 10 9.63 -10.95 3.31
C LEU A 10 10.84 -10.74 2.38
N ARG A 11 12.07 -10.67 2.92
CA ARG A 11 13.33 -10.44 2.17
C ARG A 11 13.33 -9.19 1.27
N MET A 12 12.46 -8.22 1.55
CA MET A 12 12.42 -6.96 0.82
C MET A 12 13.62 -6.09 1.15
N ARG A 13 13.91 -5.14 0.25
CA ARG A 13 14.85 -4.04 0.44
C ARG A 13 14.09 -2.72 0.52
N PRO A 14 14.68 -1.69 1.13
CA PRO A 14 14.14 -0.35 1.05
C PRO A 14 14.05 0.08 -0.41
N ASN A 15 12.94 0.73 -0.74
CA ASN A 15 12.58 1.16 -2.09
C ASN A 15 12.18 0.05 -3.07
N ASP A 16 12.00 -1.19 -2.60
CA ASP A 16 11.28 -2.18 -3.40
C ASP A 16 9.85 -1.68 -3.66
N VAL A 17 9.44 -1.72 -4.92
CA VAL A 17 8.15 -1.22 -5.41
C VAL A 17 7.25 -2.39 -5.81
N PHE A 18 5.95 -2.24 -5.56
CA PHE A 18 4.91 -3.21 -5.85
C PHE A 18 3.58 -2.49 -6.11
N ASP A 19 2.64 -3.16 -6.75
CA ASP A 19 1.30 -2.63 -7.02
C ASP A 19 0.32 -3.03 -5.92
N ILE A 20 -0.41 -2.05 -5.40
CA ILE A 20 -1.41 -2.21 -4.35
C ILE A 20 -2.79 -1.93 -4.93
N MET A 21 -3.74 -2.85 -4.73
CA MET A 21 -5.16 -2.53 -4.70
C MET A 21 -5.46 -1.83 -3.36
N LEU A 22 -5.80 -0.54 -3.39
CA LEU A 22 -5.88 0.31 -2.20
C LEU A 22 -6.83 -0.22 -1.12
N ASP A 23 -8.05 -0.57 -1.52
CA ASP A 23 -9.09 -1.08 -0.62
C ASP A 23 -9.94 -2.14 -1.33
N ARG A 24 -9.89 -3.36 -0.80
CA ARG A 24 -10.65 -4.50 -1.32
C ARG A 24 -12.17 -4.34 -1.18
N ARG A 25 -12.64 -3.48 -0.28
CA ARG A 25 -14.07 -3.24 -0.05
C ARG A 25 -14.73 -2.49 -1.20
N GLN A 26 -13.95 -1.74 -1.98
CA GLN A 26 -14.52 -1.03 -3.11
C GLN A 26 -14.68 -2.00 -4.29
N PRO A 27 -15.79 -1.99 -5.04
CA PRO A 27 -15.99 -2.84 -6.21
C PRO A 27 -15.28 -2.28 -7.47
N GLY A 28 -14.85 -3.15 -8.38
CA GLY A 28 -14.26 -2.75 -9.67
C GLY A 28 -12.85 -3.30 -9.93
N ARG A 29 -12.31 -2.99 -11.11
CA ARG A 29 -10.96 -3.36 -11.59
C ARG A 29 -9.90 -2.38 -11.09
N GLY A 30 -8.62 -2.70 -11.25
CA GLY A 30 -7.51 -1.84 -10.80
C GLY A 30 -7.46 -0.46 -11.47
N TRP A 31 -7.90 -0.36 -12.73
CA TRP A 31 -7.95 0.88 -13.52
C TRP A 31 -9.19 1.73 -13.22
N ASP A 32 -10.18 1.17 -12.50
CA ASP A 32 -11.37 1.93 -12.14
C ASP A 32 -11.01 2.95 -11.06
N MET A 33 -11.82 4.00 -10.99
CA MET A 33 -11.66 5.05 -9.99
C MET A 33 -12.31 4.62 -8.68
N GLY A 34 -11.63 4.91 -7.57
CA GLY A 34 -12.14 4.73 -6.22
C GLY A 34 -12.28 6.05 -5.48
N VAL A 35 -13.15 6.05 -4.46
CA VAL A 35 -13.34 7.20 -3.56
C VAL A 35 -12.94 6.76 -2.16
N TYR A 36 -11.89 7.38 -1.62
CA TYR A 36 -11.26 7.00 -0.36
C TYR A 36 -11.44 8.11 0.67
N ALA A 37 -11.69 7.72 1.91
CA ALA A 37 -11.76 8.63 3.05
C ALA A 37 -10.68 8.27 4.07
N ASP A 38 -10.49 9.16 5.04
CA ASP A 38 -9.61 8.91 6.19
C ASP A 38 -10.10 7.67 6.94
N GLY A 39 -9.20 6.73 7.23
CA GLY A 39 -9.58 5.56 8.01
C GLY A 39 -8.75 4.31 7.78
N PRO A 40 -9.05 3.25 8.56
CA PRO A 40 -8.49 1.93 8.36
C PRO A 40 -8.83 1.39 6.97
N VAL A 41 -7.83 0.78 6.35
CA VAL A 41 -7.93 0.23 5.00
C VAL A 41 -7.34 -1.16 4.95
N THR A 42 -7.89 -2.00 4.07
CA THR A 42 -7.33 -3.31 3.76
C THR A 42 -7.08 -3.39 2.27
N GLY A 43 -5.81 -3.36 1.90
CA GLY A 43 -5.36 -3.49 0.52
C GLY A 43 -4.99 -4.92 0.16
N GLU A 44 -4.57 -5.11 -1.08
CA GLU A 44 -4.07 -6.37 -1.63
C GLU A 44 -2.88 -6.11 -2.55
N ILE A 45 -1.84 -6.91 -2.44
CA ILE A 45 -0.71 -6.88 -3.38
C ILE A 45 -1.18 -7.49 -4.69
N LEU A 46 -1.18 -6.70 -5.76
CA LEU A 46 -1.57 -7.15 -7.09
C LEU A 46 -0.39 -7.72 -7.87
N LYS A 47 0.78 -7.09 -7.70
CA LYS A 47 2.00 -7.47 -8.37
C LYS A 47 3.20 -7.04 -7.56
N SER A 48 4.13 -7.95 -7.31
CA SER A 48 5.38 -7.66 -6.64
C SER A 48 6.57 -8.29 -7.38
N SER A 49 7.69 -7.58 -7.39
CA SER A 49 8.97 -8.14 -7.86
C SER A 49 9.75 -8.86 -6.74
N ALA A 50 9.32 -8.69 -5.48
CA ALA A 50 9.95 -9.31 -4.33
C ALA A 50 9.39 -10.71 -4.07
N GLU A 51 10.24 -11.73 -4.17
CA GLU A 51 9.88 -13.14 -3.97
C GLU A 51 9.14 -13.40 -2.64
N GLY A 52 9.53 -12.70 -1.57
CA GLY A 52 8.92 -12.90 -0.26
C GLY A 52 7.58 -12.18 -0.06
N LEU A 53 7.13 -11.36 -1.02
CA LEU A 53 5.83 -10.67 -0.98
C LEU A 53 4.98 -11.16 -2.17
N PRO A 54 4.29 -12.32 -2.04
CA PRO A 54 3.52 -12.88 -3.15
C PRO A 54 2.26 -12.05 -3.44
N ASP A 55 1.80 -12.12 -4.68
CA ASP A 55 0.52 -11.56 -5.11
C ASP A 55 -0.64 -12.17 -4.31
N GLY A 56 -1.69 -11.39 -4.09
CA GLY A 56 -2.82 -11.74 -3.21
C GLY A 56 -2.54 -11.57 -1.71
N THR A 57 -1.33 -11.17 -1.31
CA THR A 57 -1.05 -10.78 0.08
C THR A 57 -1.97 -9.65 0.50
N ARG A 58 -2.72 -9.85 1.58
CA ARG A 58 -3.58 -8.81 2.14
C ARG A 58 -2.75 -7.90 3.03
N ILE A 59 -2.91 -6.59 2.91
CA ILE A 59 -2.21 -5.62 3.75
C ILE A 59 -3.19 -4.76 4.54
N SER A 60 -2.93 -4.55 5.82
CA SER A 60 -3.77 -3.76 6.71
C SER A 60 -3.05 -2.50 7.14
N GLY A 61 -3.77 -1.37 7.10
CA GLY A 61 -3.18 -0.05 7.25
C GLY A 61 -4.21 1.05 7.46
N TYR A 62 -3.79 2.29 7.21
CA TYR A 62 -4.61 3.49 7.35
C TYR A 62 -4.33 4.47 6.20
N LEU A 63 -5.38 5.15 5.72
CA LEU A 63 -5.30 6.23 4.75
C LEU A 63 -5.56 7.59 5.40
N TRP A 64 -4.80 8.59 4.98
CA TRP A 64 -5.03 10.00 5.28
C TRP A 64 -5.24 10.75 3.96
N THR A 65 -6.43 11.30 3.81
CA THR A 65 -6.97 11.96 2.62
C THR A 65 -7.35 13.41 2.88
N SER A 66 -7.23 13.92 4.11
CA SER A 66 -7.63 15.30 4.46
C SER A 66 -6.70 16.40 3.90
N GLY A 67 -5.42 16.10 3.63
CA GLY A 67 -4.43 17.07 3.09
C GLY A 67 -4.51 17.27 1.58
N ASP A 68 -3.53 17.92 0.96
CA ASP A 68 -3.48 18.09 -0.51
C ASP A 68 -3.12 16.79 -1.26
N VAL A 69 -2.50 15.86 -0.53
CA VAL A 69 -2.07 14.55 -0.99
C VAL A 69 -2.76 13.45 -0.20
N VAL A 70 -2.73 12.24 -0.75
CA VAL A 70 -3.12 11.03 -0.03
C VAL A 70 -1.87 10.36 0.48
N ALA A 71 -1.81 10.15 1.80
CA ALA A 71 -0.85 9.28 2.42
C ALA A 71 -1.55 7.97 2.80
N GLY A 72 -0.85 6.85 2.65
CA GLY A 72 -1.32 5.57 3.13
C GLY A 72 -0.16 4.76 3.66
N ARG A 73 -0.36 4.15 4.82
CA ARG A 73 0.66 3.33 5.47
C ARG A 73 0.06 1.99 5.87
N TYR A 74 0.73 0.92 5.50
CA TYR A 74 0.36 -0.44 5.88
C TYR A 74 1.41 -1.00 6.83
N THR A 75 0.92 -1.63 7.90
CA THR A 75 1.73 -2.08 9.02
C THR A 75 1.72 -3.60 9.19
N GLU A 76 0.77 -4.29 8.56
CA GLU A 76 0.65 -5.75 8.62
C GLU A 76 0.41 -6.33 7.23
N ALA A 77 1.09 -7.43 6.91
CA ALA A 77 0.87 -8.24 5.72
C ALA A 77 0.43 -9.64 6.13
N HIS A 78 -0.70 -10.09 5.60
CA HIS A 78 -1.25 -11.43 5.75
C HIS A 78 -1.03 -12.19 4.45
N LEU A 79 -0.04 -13.08 4.46
CA LEU A 79 0.38 -13.82 3.28
C LEU A 79 -0.62 -14.93 2.96
N PRO A 80 -0.69 -15.38 1.68
CA PRO A 80 -1.53 -16.49 1.27
C PRO A 80 -1.23 -17.82 2.00
N ASP A 81 -0.01 -17.99 2.52
CA ASP A 81 0.41 -19.15 3.30
C ASP A 81 -0.07 -19.10 4.78
N GLY A 82 -0.82 -18.06 5.15
CA GLY A 82 -1.37 -17.88 6.50
C GLY A 82 -0.46 -17.11 7.46
N ARG A 83 0.78 -16.80 7.09
CA ARG A 83 1.66 -15.98 7.94
C ARG A 83 1.17 -14.54 8.01
N THR A 84 1.31 -13.92 9.17
CA THR A 84 1.13 -12.48 9.35
C THR A 84 2.45 -11.87 9.77
N LEU A 85 2.94 -10.89 9.02
CA LEU A 85 4.22 -10.25 9.25
C LEU A 85 4.04 -8.73 9.39
N PRO A 86 4.78 -8.08 10.31
CA PRO A 86 4.81 -6.62 10.35
C PRO A 86 5.52 -6.09 9.10
N VAL A 87 4.96 -5.04 8.50
CA VAL A 87 5.47 -4.38 7.30
C VAL A 87 5.54 -2.86 7.47
N CYS A 88 6.33 -2.20 6.61
CA CYS A 88 6.44 -0.75 6.53
C CYS A 88 6.29 -0.37 5.07
N PHE A 89 5.03 -0.33 4.62
CA PHE A 89 4.70 0.01 3.25
C PHE A 89 4.00 1.35 3.21
N GLU A 90 4.39 2.21 2.28
CA GLU A 90 3.73 3.48 2.01
C GLU A 90 3.19 3.51 0.58
N LEU A 91 2.19 4.35 0.33
CA LEU A 91 1.75 4.63 -1.04
C LEU A 91 2.84 5.36 -1.81
N GLY A 92 2.87 5.14 -3.11
CA GLY A 92 3.81 5.81 -4.01
C GLY A 92 5.05 4.98 -4.31
N ASP A 93 6.05 5.69 -4.80
CA ASP A 93 7.30 5.19 -5.35
C ASP A 93 8.46 6.07 -4.88
N SER A 94 9.65 5.89 -5.48
CA SER A 94 10.84 6.66 -5.12
C SER A 94 10.72 8.16 -5.44
N VAL A 95 9.75 8.57 -6.26
CA VAL A 95 9.50 9.97 -6.65
C VAL A 95 8.49 10.63 -5.71
N THR A 96 7.40 9.92 -5.42
CA THR A 96 6.28 10.43 -4.60
C THR A 96 6.47 10.23 -3.10
N GLN A 97 7.33 9.28 -2.69
CA GLN A 97 7.80 9.09 -1.32
C GLN A 97 6.69 9.12 -0.25
N GLY A 98 5.63 8.31 -0.39
CA GLY A 98 4.54 8.28 0.61
C GLY A 98 3.37 9.22 0.32
N PHE A 99 3.55 10.20 -0.57
CA PHE A 99 2.58 11.26 -0.83
C PHE A 99 2.03 11.17 -2.25
N PHE A 100 0.87 10.53 -2.40
CA PHE A 100 0.26 10.33 -3.71
C PHE A 100 -0.67 11.50 -4.07
N PRO A 101 -0.57 12.10 -5.26
CA PRO A 101 -1.43 13.21 -5.64
C PRO A 101 -2.88 12.76 -5.80
N LYS A 102 -3.81 13.60 -5.35
CA LYS A 102 -5.24 13.42 -5.57
C LYS A 102 -5.61 13.68 -7.03
N LEU A 103 -6.56 12.91 -7.57
CA LEU A 103 -7.10 13.18 -8.89
C LEU A 103 -8.18 14.28 -8.83
N ARG A 104 -8.37 14.95 -9.97
CA ARG A 104 -9.38 16.01 -10.15
C ARG A 104 -10.76 15.45 -9.81
N GLY A 105 -11.53 16.18 -8.98
CA GLY A 105 -12.83 15.72 -8.47
C GLY A 105 -12.82 15.26 -7.01
N SER A 106 -11.64 15.17 -6.38
CA SER A 106 -11.53 14.99 -4.93
C SER A 106 -12.19 16.13 -4.15
N LYS A 107 -12.82 15.79 -3.02
CA LYS A 107 -13.47 16.72 -2.08
C LYS A 107 -12.76 16.66 -0.72
N PRO A 108 -12.97 17.65 0.18
CA PRO A 108 -12.51 17.53 1.57
C PRO A 108 -12.99 16.22 2.20
N GLY A 109 -12.07 15.42 2.75
CA GLY A 109 -12.36 14.11 3.35
C GLY A 109 -12.71 12.97 2.37
N ALA A 110 -12.61 13.20 1.05
CA ALA A 110 -12.87 12.20 0.03
C ALA A 110 -11.90 12.36 -1.17
N ALA A 111 -10.86 11.55 -1.19
CA ALA A 111 -9.90 11.50 -2.28
C ALA A 111 -10.37 10.58 -3.40
N VAL A 112 -10.26 11.06 -4.63
CA VAL A 112 -10.47 10.28 -5.84
C VAL A 112 -9.11 9.78 -6.33
N MET A 113 -8.95 8.47 -6.46
CA MET A 113 -7.70 7.82 -6.87
C MET A 113 -7.99 6.64 -7.81
N ASN A 114 -6.98 6.21 -8.57
CA ASN A 114 -7.01 4.88 -9.16
C ASN A 114 -7.07 3.84 -8.04
N ARG A 115 -7.78 2.74 -8.26
CA ARG A 115 -7.85 1.68 -7.26
C ARG A 115 -6.55 0.90 -7.11
N SER A 116 -5.76 0.83 -8.18
CA SER A 116 -4.39 0.34 -8.18
C SER A 116 -3.41 1.50 -8.15
N VAL A 117 -2.52 1.51 -7.17
CA VAL A 117 -1.42 2.49 -7.06
C VAL A 117 -0.12 1.78 -6.67
N PRO A 118 1.05 2.36 -7.00
CA PRO A 118 2.30 1.83 -6.50
C PRO A 118 2.36 1.96 -4.97
N GLY A 119 3.08 1.03 -4.35
CA GLY A 119 3.53 1.08 -2.98
C GLY A 119 5.03 0.81 -2.90
N ILE A 120 5.63 1.31 -1.83
CA ILE A 120 7.07 1.25 -1.61
C ILE A 120 7.38 0.74 -0.20
N ALA A 121 8.38 -0.13 -0.09
CA ALA A 121 8.88 -0.60 1.19
C ALA A 121 9.87 0.39 1.79
N VAL A 122 9.65 0.82 3.04
CA VAL A 122 10.46 1.87 3.69
C VAL A 122 11.00 1.46 5.05
N HIS A 123 12.13 2.05 5.46
CA HIS A 123 12.68 1.86 6.80
C HIS A 123 12.08 2.78 7.85
N ARG A 124 11.72 3.98 7.41
CA ARG A 124 11.09 5.03 8.19
C ARG A 124 10.03 5.65 7.30
N TRP A 125 8.97 6.09 7.92
CA TRP A 125 7.93 6.81 7.22
C TRP A 125 8.45 8.15 6.69
N HIS A 126 8.01 8.53 5.51
CA HIS A 126 8.26 9.86 4.94
C HIS A 126 7.19 10.85 5.41
#